data_AF-A0A1Y3NFR1-F1
#
_entry.id   AF-A0A1Y3NFR1-F1
#
_cell.length_a   1.000
_cell.length_b   1.000
_cell.length_c   1.000
_cell.angle_alpha   90.00
_cell.angle_beta   90.00
_cell.angle_gamma   90.00
#
_symmetry.space_group_name_H-M   'P 1'
#
loop_
_entity.id
_entity.type
_entity.pdbx_description
1 polymer ?
#
loop_
_entity_poly.entity_id
_entity_poly.type
_entity_poly.pdbx_seq_one_letter_code
_entity_poly.pdbx_strand_id
1 'polypeptide(L)'
;MATVNKHISEGCPDPGTSTSKSTKKVCQYKGCKTAQLIPFVCPKCKKSFCIKHRLDMDHDCPLKNVNIDKSSKKNTPNTSSSSLNKRPYSPPRRKQCHLKECKQLDFLPFTCEYCKFVFCHEHWKPENHHCEKESTERKDFHTTICPVCGKIVPIKRDEDPNIR
;
A
#
# COMPACT_ATOMS: atom_id res chain seq x y z
N MET A 1 18.97 -2.52 32.06
CA MET A 1 19.92 -2.35 30.93
C MET A 1 19.15 -2.67 29.65
N ALA A 2 18.79 -1.65 28.87
CA ALA A 2 17.83 -1.78 27.77
C ALA A 2 18.13 -2.98 26.85
N THR A 3 17.21 -3.95 26.82
CA THR A 3 17.35 -5.24 26.12
C THR A 3 17.74 -5.07 24.65
N VAL A 4 17.33 -3.97 24.01
CA VAL A 4 17.70 -3.63 22.62
C VAL A 4 19.19 -3.23 22.49
N ASN A 5 19.73 -2.44 23.42
CA ASN A 5 21.14 -2.02 23.40
C ASN A 5 22.07 -3.21 23.62
N LYS A 6 21.67 -4.13 24.51
CA LYS A 6 22.38 -5.40 24.73
C LYS A 6 22.41 -6.24 23.44
N HIS A 7 21.27 -6.38 22.76
CA HIS A 7 21.19 -7.06 21.46
C HIS A 7 22.08 -6.41 20.38
N ILE A 8 22.18 -5.08 20.35
CA ILE A 8 23.07 -4.37 19.42
C ILE A 8 24.54 -4.66 19.75
N SER A 9 24.92 -4.67 21.04
CA SER A 9 26.31 -4.92 21.47
C SER A 9 26.76 -6.37 21.31
N GLU A 10 25.85 -7.35 21.41
CA GLU A 10 26.16 -8.78 21.29
C GLU A 10 26.26 -9.26 19.82
N GLY A 11 26.10 -8.34 18.86
CA GLY A 11 26.17 -8.63 17.44
C GLY A 11 24.80 -8.89 16.84
N CYS A 12 24.19 -7.84 16.30
CA CYS A 12 23.06 -7.98 15.39
C CYS A 12 23.50 -8.83 14.19
N PRO A 13 22.84 -9.95 13.87
CA PRO A 13 23.05 -10.60 12.57
C PRO A 13 22.64 -9.61 11.49
N ASP A 14 23.59 -9.22 10.64
CA ASP A 14 23.41 -8.24 9.56
C ASP A 14 22.07 -8.48 8.83
N PRO A 15 21.12 -7.54 8.93
CA PRO A 15 19.86 -7.63 8.17
C PRO A 15 20.07 -7.22 6.72
N GLY A 16 21.13 -7.67 6.04
CA GLY A 16 21.32 -7.21 4.67
C GLY A 16 22.72 -7.26 4.12
N THR A 17 23.34 -8.43 4.07
CA THR A 17 24.09 -8.80 2.86
C THR A 17 23.14 -9.25 1.75
N SER A 18 22.07 -8.50 1.53
CA SER A 18 21.55 -8.29 0.20
C SER A 18 21.96 -6.87 -0.16
N THR A 19 23.22 -6.69 -0.57
CA THR A 19 23.59 -5.55 -1.42
C THR A 19 22.87 -5.71 -2.75
N SER A 20 21.53 -5.66 -2.75
CA SER A 20 20.79 -5.36 -3.95
C SER A 20 21.07 -3.89 -4.19
N LYS A 21 22.13 -3.61 -4.97
CA LYS A 21 22.38 -2.30 -5.53
C LYS A 21 21.07 -1.90 -6.22
N SER A 22 20.25 -1.11 -5.53
CA SER A 22 18.99 -0.60 -6.05
C SER A 22 19.35 0.31 -7.21
N THR A 23 19.39 -0.30 -8.39
CA THR A 23 19.88 0.35 -9.59
C THR A 23 18.80 1.33 -10.00
N LYS A 24 19.11 2.64 -9.85
CA LYS A 24 18.21 3.73 -10.21
C LYS A 24 17.69 3.51 -11.63
N LYS A 25 16.38 3.60 -11.82
CA LYS A 25 15.71 3.40 -13.11
C LYS A 25 15.63 4.74 -13.82
N VAL A 26 16.31 4.83 -14.96
CA VAL A 26 16.42 6.08 -15.73
C VAL A 26 15.20 6.23 -16.65
N CYS A 27 14.72 7.46 -16.78
CA CYS A 27 13.67 7.81 -17.72
C CYS A 27 14.11 7.55 -19.16
N GLN A 28 13.24 6.90 -19.94
CA GLN A 28 13.52 6.55 -21.34
C GLN A 28 12.96 7.59 -22.34
N TYR A 29 12.57 8.78 -21.86
CA TYR A 29 12.12 9.89 -22.72
C TYR A 29 13.31 10.68 -23.29
N LYS A 30 13.19 11.11 -24.55
CA LYS A 30 14.25 11.84 -25.28
C LYS A 30 14.68 13.09 -24.49
N GLY A 31 15.96 13.17 -24.12
CA GLY A 31 16.52 14.31 -23.37
C GLY A 31 16.28 14.28 -21.84
N CYS A 32 15.54 13.32 -21.31
CA CYS A 32 15.29 13.22 -19.87
C CYS A 32 16.28 12.27 -19.19
N LYS A 33 17.09 12.78 -18.25
CA LYS A 33 18.09 11.99 -17.50
C LYS A 33 17.65 11.68 -16.05
N THR A 34 16.39 11.95 -15.71
CA THR A 34 15.87 11.73 -14.35
C THR A 34 15.87 10.25 -14.03
N ALA A 35 16.44 9.88 -12.88
CA ALA A 35 16.44 8.51 -12.39
C ALA A 35 15.60 8.40 -11.11
N GLN A 36 14.82 7.34 -11.00
CA GLN A 36 13.93 7.08 -9.87
C GLN A 36 14.23 5.71 -9.26
N LEU A 37 14.00 5.55 -7.96
CA LEU A 37 14.17 4.27 -7.27
C LEU A 37 13.07 3.28 -7.68
N ILE A 38 11.86 3.78 -7.85
CA ILE A 38 10.70 3.00 -8.28
C ILE A 38 10.48 3.24 -9.78
N PRO A 39 10.40 2.18 -10.61
CA PRO A 39 10.09 2.32 -12.03
C PRO A 39 8.61 2.61 -12.25
N PHE A 40 8.29 3.71 -12.94
CA PHE A 40 6.94 3.95 -13.49
C PHE A 40 6.92 3.47 -14.95
N VAL A 41 6.32 2.31 -15.18
CA VAL A 41 6.27 1.67 -16.50
C VAL A 41 4.97 2.04 -17.21
N CYS A 42 5.07 2.54 -18.45
CA CYS A 42 3.88 2.82 -19.26
C CYS A 42 3.17 1.50 -19.64
N PRO A 43 1.84 1.36 -19.44
CA PRO A 43 1.12 0.14 -19.78
C PRO A 43 1.03 -0.12 -21.28
N LYS A 44 1.14 0.94 -22.10
CA LYS A 44 1.11 0.85 -23.56
C LYS A 44 2.47 0.41 -24.10
N CYS A 45 3.53 1.20 -23.87
CA CYS A 45 4.83 0.95 -24.49
C CYS A 45 5.86 0.17 -23.63
N LYS A 46 5.53 -0.16 -22.37
CA LYS A 46 6.37 -0.93 -21.42
C LYS A 46 7.74 -0.31 -21.10
N LYS A 47 7.93 0.97 -21.42
CA LYS A 47 9.13 1.75 -21.10
C LYS A 47 9.01 2.42 -19.73
N SER A 48 10.14 2.62 -19.05
CA SER A 48 10.20 3.29 -17.74
C SER A 48 10.39 4.80 -17.87
N PHE A 49 9.57 5.56 -17.18
CA PHE A 49 9.61 7.02 -17.19
C PHE A 49 9.68 7.59 -15.77
N CYS A 50 10.10 8.85 -15.66
CA CYS A 50 10.04 9.58 -14.39
C CYS A 50 8.61 10.06 -14.12
N ILE A 51 8.36 10.57 -12.90
CA ILE A 51 7.04 11.08 -12.49
C ILE A 51 6.49 12.14 -13.46
N LYS A 52 7.36 12.97 -14.04
CA LYS A 52 6.97 14.00 -15.02
C LYS A 52 6.55 13.43 -16.38
N HIS A 53 7.06 12.25 -16.76
CA HIS A 53 6.81 11.62 -18.05
C HIS A 53 6.04 10.29 -17.94
N ARG A 54 5.33 10.08 -16.82
CA ARG A 54 4.63 8.83 -16.53
C ARG A 54 3.38 8.62 -17.38
N LEU A 55 2.73 9.70 -17.81
CA LEU A 55 1.51 9.65 -18.62
C LEU A 55 1.87 9.49 -20.10
N ASP A 56 0.96 8.91 -20.86
CA ASP A 56 1.10 8.67 -22.30
C ASP A 56 1.21 9.94 -23.16
N MET A 57 0.74 11.07 -22.64
CA MET A 57 0.89 12.39 -23.26
C MET A 57 2.27 13.00 -22.99
N ASP A 58 2.84 12.76 -21.82
CA ASP A 58 4.12 13.33 -21.38
C ASP A 58 5.35 12.58 -21.90
N HIS A 59 5.13 11.50 -22.65
CA HIS A 59 6.18 10.88 -23.44
C HIS A 59 5.70 10.60 -24.87
N ASP A 60 6.66 10.42 -25.77
CA ASP A 60 6.40 10.06 -27.15
C ASP A 60 6.06 8.57 -27.22
N CYS A 61 4.87 8.20 -26.70
CA CYS A 61 4.41 6.82 -26.64
C CYS A 61 4.17 6.30 -28.06
N PRO A 62 4.89 5.26 -28.52
CA PRO A 62 4.76 4.76 -29.90
C PRO A 62 3.40 4.11 -30.18
N LEU A 63 2.63 3.73 -29.15
CA LEU A 63 1.30 3.12 -29.30
C LEU A 63 0.18 4.16 -29.10
N LYS A 64 0.32 5.35 -29.69
CA LYS A 64 -0.71 6.40 -29.62
C LYS A 64 -1.98 6.09 -30.42
N ASN A 65 -2.02 5.05 -31.25
CA ASN A 65 -3.25 4.45 -31.77
C ASN A 65 -2.91 3.17 -32.56
N VAL A 66 -2.98 2.00 -31.94
CA VAL A 66 -3.06 0.73 -32.69
C VAL A 66 -4.47 0.18 -32.50
N ASN A 67 -5.32 0.53 -33.46
CA ASN A 67 -6.57 -0.16 -33.75
C ASN A 67 -6.19 -1.50 -34.40
N ILE A 68 -6.74 -2.60 -33.90
CA ILE A 68 -6.48 -3.95 -34.42
C ILE A 68 -7.30 -4.09 -35.71
N ASP A 69 -6.63 -4.10 -36.88
CA ASP A 69 -6.99 -4.50 -38.27
C ASP A 69 -8.47 -4.44 -38.75
N LYS A 70 -8.91 -3.98 -39.93
CA LYS A 70 -8.35 -3.90 -41.29
C LYS A 70 -9.36 -3.19 -42.25
N SER A 71 -8.86 -2.49 -43.27
CA SER A 71 -9.47 -2.23 -44.60
C SER A 71 -10.67 -1.25 -44.80
N SER A 72 -10.35 -0.08 -45.35
CA SER A 72 -11.00 0.60 -46.50
C SER A 72 -12.54 0.74 -46.60
N LYS A 73 -13.10 1.91 -46.24
CA LYS A 73 -13.83 2.85 -47.17
C LYS A 73 -14.50 4.04 -46.45
N LYS A 74 -14.15 5.25 -46.93
CA LYS A 74 -14.99 6.40 -47.34
C LYS A 74 -15.93 7.15 -46.33
N ASN A 75 -15.68 8.47 -46.27
CA ASN A 75 -16.54 9.65 -46.02
C ASN A 75 -17.28 9.89 -44.68
N THR A 76 -16.96 11.06 -44.08
CA THR A 76 -17.77 12.16 -43.44
C THR A 76 -19.20 11.89 -42.90
N PRO A 77 -19.80 12.79 -42.09
CA PRO A 77 -19.32 13.72 -41.05
C PRO A 77 -20.07 13.51 -39.69
N ASN A 78 -19.66 14.28 -38.68
CA ASN A 78 -20.25 14.53 -37.35
C ASN A 78 -21.67 13.98 -37.07
N THR A 79 -21.82 13.18 -36.01
CA THR A 79 -23.07 13.15 -35.22
C THR A 79 -22.73 12.87 -33.77
N SER A 80 -22.99 13.87 -32.93
CA SER A 80 -23.00 13.78 -31.48
C SER A 80 -24.10 12.81 -31.05
N SER A 81 -23.77 11.65 -30.49
CA SER A 81 -24.57 10.99 -29.45
C SER A 81 -23.98 9.62 -29.08
N SER A 82 -24.00 9.36 -27.77
CA SER A 82 -24.03 8.00 -27.19
C SER A 82 -22.73 7.21 -27.16
N SER A 83 -22.02 7.30 -26.03
CA SER A 83 -21.63 6.14 -25.20
C SER A 83 -20.41 6.52 -24.38
N LEU A 84 -20.62 7.40 -23.40
CA LEU A 84 -19.79 7.36 -22.21
C LEU A 84 -19.98 5.98 -21.59
N ASN A 85 -19.08 5.05 -21.90
CA ASN A 85 -18.80 3.88 -21.08
C ASN A 85 -18.20 4.38 -19.75
N LYS A 86 -18.99 5.12 -18.98
CA LYS A 86 -18.80 5.23 -17.54
C LYS A 86 -19.12 3.83 -17.04
N ARG A 87 -18.08 3.02 -16.80
CA ARG A 87 -18.22 1.97 -15.79
C ARG A 87 -18.73 2.74 -14.56
N PRO A 88 -19.96 2.50 -14.07
CA PRO A 88 -20.37 3.14 -12.85
C PRO A 88 -19.36 2.66 -11.82
N TYR A 89 -18.58 3.59 -11.28
CA TYR A 89 -17.81 3.33 -10.08
C TYR A 89 -18.87 3.06 -9.02
N SER A 90 -19.25 1.79 -8.88
CA SER A 90 -20.14 1.35 -7.81
C SER A 90 -19.31 1.55 -6.55
N PRO A 91 -19.66 2.52 -5.69
CA PRO A 91 -18.95 2.69 -4.44
C PRO A 91 -18.96 1.35 -3.71
N PRO A 92 -17.83 0.90 -3.12
CA PRO A 92 -17.83 -0.30 -2.30
C PRO A 92 -19.00 -0.23 -1.32
N ARG A 93 -19.84 -1.27 -1.29
CA ARG A 93 -20.98 -1.35 -0.37
C ARG A 93 -20.46 -1.03 1.03
N ARG A 94 -20.95 0.07 1.61
CA ARG A 94 -20.57 0.46 2.96
C ARG A 94 -20.87 -0.71 3.90
N LYS A 95 -19.90 -1.13 4.71
CA LYS A 95 -20.11 -2.20 5.69
C LYS A 95 -20.55 -1.55 7.00
N GLN A 96 -21.66 -2.05 7.55
CA GLN A 96 -22.17 -1.59 8.83
C GLN A 96 -21.37 -2.20 9.97
N CYS A 97 -21.16 -1.41 11.02
CA CYS A 97 -20.61 -1.88 12.27
C CYS A 97 -21.43 -3.06 12.83
N HIS A 98 -20.76 -4.12 13.31
CA HIS A 98 -21.43 -5.26 13.94
C HIS A 98 -22.03 -4.92 15.32
N LEU A 99 -21.59 -3.82 15.95
CA LEU A 99 -22.15 -3.38 17.21
C LEU A 99 -23.61 -2.93 17.00
N LYS A 100 -24.57 -3.59 17.69
CA LYS A 100 -26.02 -3.40 17.48
C LYS A 100 -26.49 -1.96 17.71
N GLU A 101 -25.76 -1.21 18.54
CA GLU A 101 -26.04 0.19 18.87
C GLU A 101 -25.43 1.18 17.85
N CYS A 102 -24.52 0.72 16.98
CA CYS A 102 -23.85 1.54 15.99
C CYS A 102 -24.38 1.26 14.58
N LYS A 103 -25.01 2.27 13.97
CA LYS A 103 -25.48 2.22 12.56
C LYS A 103 -24.50 2.90 11.59
N GLN A 104 -23.27 3.14 12.01
CA GLN A 104 -22.29 3.84 11.20
C GLN A 104 -21.86 2.99 10.00
N LEU A 105 -21.85 3.60 8.83
CA LEU A 105 -21.50 2.99 7.56
C LEU A 105 -20.15 3.53 7.09
N ASP A 106 -19.08 2.92 7.62
CA ASP A 106 -17.72 3.30 7.30
C ASP A 106 -17.25 2.63 5.99
N PHE A 107 -16.39 3.33 5.25
CA PHE A 107 -15.91 2.85 3.95
C PHE A 107 -14.68 1.96 4.07
N LEU A 108 -13.98 2.01 5.20
CA LEU A 108 -12.86 1.13 5.51
C LEU A 108 -13.34 0.05 6.50
N PRO A 109 -13.47 -1.21 6.05
CA PRO A 109 -13.85 -2.28 6.94
C PRO A 109 -12.69 -2.66 7.85
N PHE A 110 -12.78 -2.32 9.13
CA PHE A 110 -11.84 -2.76 10.15
C PHE A 110 -12.33 -4.07 10.76
N THR A 111 -11.61 -5.16 10.52
CA THR A 111 -11.92 -6.46 11.11
C THR A 111 -11.17 -6.64 12.42
N CYS A 112 -11.89 -6.90 13.51
CA CYS A 112 -11.25 -7.22 14.79
C CYS A 112 -10.46 -8.54 14.68
N GLU A 113 -9.23 -8.56 15.17
CA GLU A 113 -8.36 -9.74 15.08
C GLU A 113 -8.84 -10.89 15.97
N TYR A 114 -9.59 -10.60 17.02
CA TYR A 114 -10.08 -11.58 17.99
C TYR A 114 -11.43 -12.17 17.56
N CYS A 115 -12.45 -11.32 17.37
CA CYS A 115 -13.80 -11.77 17.03
C CYS A 115 -14.10 -11.85 15.52
N LYS A 116 -13.18 -11.38 14.66
CA LYS A 116 -13.29 -11.40 13.18
C LYS A 116 -14.48 -10.64 12.59
N PHE A 117 -15.22 -9.89 13.41
CA PHE A 117 -16.30 -9.02 12.96
C PHE A 117 -15.78 -7.67 12.45
N VAL A 118 -16.58 -7.02 11.60
CA VAL A 118 -16.27 -5.70 11.03
C VAL A 118 -16.88 -4.60 11.89
N PHE A 119 -16.08 -3.60 12.20
CA PHE A 119 -16.48 -2.42 12.98
C PHE A 119 -16.11 -1.13 12.24
N CYS A 120 -16.74 -0.02 12.62
CA CYS A 120 -16.37 1.31 12.12
C CYS A 120 -15.10 1.84 12.81
N HIS A 121 -14.60 2.99 12.36
CA HIS A 121 -13.41 3.63 12.94
C HIS A 121 -13.53 3.94 14.46
N GLU A 122 -14.74 4.08 15.01
CA GLU A 122 -14.94 4.32 16.44
C GLU A 122 -14.96 3.04 17.29
N HIS A 123 -15.27 1.89 16.67
CA HIS A 123 -15.50 0.62 17.37
C HIS A 123 -14.53 -0.49 16.97
N TRP A 124 -13.46 -0.19 16.21
CA TRP A 124 -12.49 -1.19 15.76
C TRP A 124 -11.63 -1.78 16.89
N LYS A 125 -11.42 -1.04 17.98
CA LYS A 125 -10.68 -1.52 19.16
C LYS A 125 -11.51 -2.53 19.96
N PRO A 126 -10.90 -3.60 20.52
CA PRO A 126 -11.57 -4.60 21.36
C PRO A 126 -12.37 -4.01 22.53
N GLU A 127 -11.81 -2.98 23.16
CA GLU A 127 -12.42 -2.24 24.27
C GLU A 127 -13.71 -1.51 23.86
N ASN A 128 -13.75 -1.00 22.63
CA ASN A 128 -14.85 -0.19 22.12
C ASN A 128 -16.03 -1.02 21.59
N HIS A 129 -15.86 -2.33 21.38
CA HIS A 129 -16.96 -3.21 20.92
C HIS A 129 -17.25 -4.37 21.87
N HIS A 130 -16.75 -4.30 23.11
CA HIS A 130 -16.92 -5.34 24.13
C HIS A 130 -16.57 -6.74 23.58
N CYS A 131 -15.33 -6.88 23.11
CA CYS A 131 -14.88 -8.10 22.44
C CYS A 131 -14.89 -9.31 23.37
N GLU A 132 -15.76 -10.29 23.09
CA GLU A 132 -15.88 -11.53 23.88
C GLU A 132 -14.59 -12.35 23.93
N LYS A 133 -13.68 -12.19 22.96
CA LYS A 133 -12.45 -12.96 22.82
C LYS A 133 -11.17 -12.27 23.34
N GLU A 134 -11.29 -11.08 23.95
CA GLU A 134 -10.14 -10.32 24.44
C GLU A 134 -9.41 -11.01 25.61
N SER A 135 -10.15 -11.72 26.46
CA SER A 135 -9.67 -12.17 27.77
C SER A 135 -8.85 -13.46 27.77
N THR A 136 -8.83 -14.23 26.68
CA THR A 136 -8.17 -15.57 26.67
C THR A 136 -6.74 -15.54 26.10
N GLU A 137 -6.37 -14.54 25.28
CA GLU A 137 -5.13 -14.59 24.48
C GLU A 137 -4.34 -13.27 24.49
N ARG A 138 -4.45 -12.43 25.55
CA ARG A 138 -3.51 -11.30 25.73
C ARG A 138 -2.16 -11.82 26.20
N LYS A 139 -1.31 -12.20 25.24
CA LYS A 139 0.13 -12.27 25.49
C LYS A 139 0.70 -10.89 25.15
N ASP A 140 0.64 -9.96 26.11
CA ASP A 140 1.26 -8.63 25.94
C ASP A 140 2.78 -8.80 25.90
N PHE A 141 3.29 -9.13 24.72
CA PHE A 141 4.69 -8.99 24.37
C PHE A 141 4.89 -7.54 23.92
N HIS A 142 5.49 -6.73 24.79
CA HIS A 142 6.02 -5.44 24.36
C HIS A 142 7.23 -5.72 23.48
N THR A 143 7.01 -5.67 22.17
CA THR A 143 8.02 -5.90 21.16
C THR A 143 8.55 -4.58 20.66
N THR A 144 9.84 -4.32 20.86
CA THR A 144 10.53 -3.21 20.19
C THR A 144 11.28 -3.74 18.99
N ILE A 145 11.13 -3.08 17.85
CA ILE A 145 11.87 -3.42 16.63
C ILE A 145 13.29 -2.88 16.78
N CYS A 146 14.30 -3.73 16.56
CA CYS A 146 15.68 -3.25 16.50
C CYS A 146 15.85 -2.34 15.28
N PRO A 147 16.30 -1.08 15.44
CA PRO A 147 16.50 -0.17 14.30
C PRO A 147 17.67 -0.58 13.41
N VAL A 148 18.56 -1.44 13.92
CA VAL A 148 19.71 -1.96 13.17
C VAL A 148 19.29 -3.14 12.32
N CYS A 149 18.66 -4.18 12.90
CA CYS A 149 18.39 -5.44 12.21
C CYS A 149 16.92 -5.67 11.78
N GLY A 150 15.99 -4.79 12.18
CA GLY A 150 14.57 -4.94 11.89
C GLY A 150 13.89 -6.13 12.58
N LYS A 151 14.62 -6.94 13.36
CA LYS A 151 14.06 -8.06 14.12
C LYS A 151 13.34 -7.52 15.36
N ILE A 152 12.24 -8.20 15.69
CA ILE A 152 11.49 -7.98 16.91
C ILE A 152 12.34 -8.45 18.10
N VAL A 153 12.66 -7.53 19.02
CA VAL A 153 13.37 -7.82 20.26
C VAL A 153 12.34 -7.87 21.40
N PRO A 154 12.13 -9.02 22.05
CA PRO A 154 11.20 -9.15 23.16
C PRO A 154 11.76 -8.47 24.41
N ILE A 155 11.05 -7.48 24.96
CA ILE A 155 11.38 -6.87 26.25
C ILE A 155 10.58 -7.60 27.35
N LYS A 156 11.24 -7.98 28.45
CA LYS A 156 10.55 -8.56 29.62
C LYS A 156 9.73 -7.48 30.32
N ARG A 157 8.52 -7.82 30.77
CA ARG A 157 7.71 -6.94 31.65
C ARG A 157 8.57 -6.60 32.88
N ASP A 158 8.65 -5.30 33.21
CA ASP A 158 9.39 -4.65 34.32
C ASP A 158 10.72 -3.94 34.02
N GLU A 159 11.25 -3.92 32.79
CA GLU A 159 12.36 -3.01 32.44
C GLU A 159 11.85 -1.78 31.68
N ASP A 160 11.80 -0.63 32.36
CA ASP A 160 11.51 0.65 31.73
C ASP A 160 12.65 1.03 30.75
N PRO A 161 12.34 1.29 29.47
CA PRO A 161 13.35 1.55 28.44
C PRO A 161 13.98 2.95 28.53
N ASN A 162 13.58 3.82 29.47
CA ASN A 162 13.98 5.22 29.54
C ASN A 162 14.71 5.60 30.85
N ILE A 163 15.21 4.63 31.62
CA ILE A 163 16.04 4.93 32.79
C ILE A 163 17.47 5.21 32.29
N ARG A 164 17.86 6.48 32.36
CA ARG A 164 19.16 7.02 31.94
C ARG A 164 20.28 6.70 32.92
#